data_AF-A0A4Y7L9S6-F1
#
_entry.id   AF-A0A4Y7L9S6-F1
#
_cell.length_a   1.000
_cell.length_b   1.000
_cell.length_c   1.000
_cell.angle_alpha   90.00
_cell.angle_beta   90.00
_cell.angle_gamma   90.00
#
_symmetry.space_group_name_H-M   'P 1'
#
loop_
_entity.id
_entity.type
_entity.pdbx_description
1 polymer ?
#
loop_
_entity_poly.entity_id
_entity_poly.type
_entity_poly.pdbx_seq_one_letter_code
_entity_poly.pdbx_strand_id
1 'polypeptide(L)'
;MSEPQPFDNSGYEESSDQNVNLLDRNGNIVAAGYVVTGLEGEVCHHRIVKKNERKVRIECVYNDAAPIWDPPQGDDYYKLSSYIGGGWVVWHKKRLQFTN
;
A
#
# COMPACT_ATOMS: atom_id res chain seq x y z
N MET A 1 30.91 21.81 26.61
CA MET A 1 29.61 21.19 26.26
C MET A 1 29.40 21.50 24.79
N SER A 2 29.42 20.48 23.93
CA SER A 2 29.25 20.69 22.48
C SER A 2 27.77 20.85 22.17
N GLU A 3 27.45 21.89 21.41
CA GLU A 3 26.11 22.19 20.93
C GLU A 3 25.59 21.04 20.04
N PRO A 4 24.36 20.55 20.22
CA PRO A 4 23.82 19.50 19.37
C PRO A 4 23.62 20.04 17.94
N GLN A 5 24.17 19.35 16.95
CA GLN A 5 24.00 19.74 15.56
C GLN A 5 22.52 19.58 15.14
N PRO A 6 21.97 20.51 14.35
CA PRO A 6 20.61 20.39 13.86
C PRO A 6 20.49 19.13 13.00
N PHE A 7 19.42 18.36 13.24
CA PHE A 7 19.10 17.18 12.45
C PHE A 7 18.80 17.64 11.03
N ASP A 8 19.66 17.27 10.08
CA ASP A 8 19.46 17.55 8.67
C ASP A 8 18.28 16.71 8.16
N ASN A 9 17.13 17.36 8.01
CA ASN A 9 15.88 16.77 7.54
C ASN A 9 15.79 16.77 6.00
N SER A 10 16.88 17.04 5.27
CA SER A 10 16.89 17.15 3.81
C SER A 10 16.67 15.83 3.05
N GLY A 11 16.50 14.71 3.75
CA GLY A 11 16.34 13.37 3.16
C GLY A 11 14.91 12.82 3.13
N TYR A 12 13.90 13.53 3.64
CA TYR A 12 12.52 13.16 3.36
C TYR A 12 12.17 13.72 1.98
N GLU A 13 12.58 13.03 0.92
CA GLU A 13 11.88 13.19 -0.34
C GLU A 13 10.40 13.01 -0.01
N GLU A 14 9.58 14.03 -0.29
CA GLU A 14 8.14 13.84 -0.43
C GLU A 14 7.99 12.68 -1.41
N SER A 15 7.78 11.46 -0.89
CA SER A 15 7.39 10.33 -1.70
C SER A 15 6.19 10.85 -2.47
N SER A 16 6.30 10.89 -3.79
CA SER A 16 5.19 11.19 -4.68
C SER A 16 4.24 10.00 -4.63
N ASP A 17 3.65 9.77 -3.45
CA ASP A 17 2.75 8.70 -3.14
C ASP A 17 1.57 8.85 -4.09
N GLN A 18 1.49 7.89 -5.02
CA GLN A 18 0.50 7.97 -6.08
C GLN A 18 -0.80 7.38 -5.54
N ASN A 19 -1.82 8.23 -5.39
CA ASN A 19 -3.14 7.81 -4.97
C ASN A 19 -3.76 6.84 -5.99
N VAL A 20 -4.38 5.79 -5.47
CA VAL A 20 -4.93 4.69 -6.25
C VAL A 20 -6.23 4.16 -5.65
N ASN A 21 -7.15 3.80 -6.54
CA ASN A 21 -8.26 2.91 -6.22
C ASN A 21 -7.86 1.45 -6.48
N LEU A 22 -8.25 0.56 -5.57
CA LEU A 22 -8.07 -0.88 -5.70
C LEU A 22 -9.33 -1.50 -6.31
N LEU A 23 -9.15 -2.25 -7.40
CA LEU A 23 -10.23 -2.86 -8.16
C LEU A 23 -10.36 -4.37 -7.91
N ASP A 24 -11.59 -4.85 -7.79
CA ASP A 24 -11.93 -6.28 -7.72
C ASP A 24 -11.85 -7.00 -9.09
N ARG A 25 -12.25 -8.28 -9.14
CA ARG A 25 -12.29 -9.10 -10.37
C ARG A 25 -13.13 -8.49 -11.50
N ASN A 26 -14.17 -7.77 -11.13
CA ASN A 26 -15.16 -7.20 -12.03
C ASN A 26 -14.83 -5.73 -12.39
N GLY A 27 -13.77 -5.16 -11.81
CA GLY A 27 -13.37 -3.77 -12.02
C GLY A 27 -14.04 -2.78 -11.07
N ASN A 28 -14.74 -3.24 -10.03
CA ASN A 28 -15.35 -2.35 -9.04
C ASN A 28 -14.31 -1.88 -8.03
N ILE A 29 -14.43 -0.63 -7.59
CA ILE A 29 -13.59 -0.07 -6.53
C ILE A 29 -13.99 -0.70 -5.19
N VAL A 30 -13.01 -1.27 -4.47
CA VAL A 30 -13.22 -1.91 -3.16
C VAL A 30 -12.46 -1.23 -2.01
N ALA A 31 -11.41 -0.49 -2.33
CA ALA A 31 -10.64 0.33 -1.40
C ALA A 31 -9.90 1.45 -2.13
N ALA A 32 -9.39 2.40 -1.36
CA ALA A 32 -8.50 3.47 -1.82
C ALA A 32 -7.31 3.63 -0.86
N GLY A 33 -6.24 4.20 -1.41
CA GLY A 33 -5.06 4.62 -0.67
C GLY A 33 -3.95 5.01 -1.63
N TYR A 34 -2.70 4.74 -1.30
CA TYR A 34 -1.56 5.19 -2.13
C TYR A 34 -0.48 4.14 -2.30
N VAL A 35 0.20 4.19 -3.45
CA VAL A 35 1.35 3.34 -3.75
C VAL A 35 2.55 3.80 -2.95
N VAL A 36 3.13 2.89 -2.17
CA VAL A 36 4.38 3.13 -1.45
C VAL A 36 5.54 3.03 -2.44
N THR A 37 6.34 4.08 -2.51
CA THR A 37 7.51 4.14 -3.40
C THR A 37 8.83 3.93 -2.64
N GLY A 38 9.94 3.93 -3.36
CA GLY A 38 11.27 3.69 -2.81
C GLY A 38 11.46 2.29 -2.20
N LEU A 39 12.51 2.14 -1.39
CA LEU A 39 12.88 0.87 -0.74
C LEU A 39 11.75 0.30 0.12
N GLU A 40 10.92 1.16 0.72
CA GLU A 40 9.80 0.73 1.55
C GLU A 40 8.68 0.06 0.74
N GLY A 41 8.56 0.40 -0.54
CA GLY A 41 7.61 -0.19 -1.49
C GLY A 41 8.03 -1.55 -2.04
N GLU A 42 9.30 -1.94 -1.88
CA GLU A 42 9.85 -3.18 -2.45
C GLU A 42 9.56 -4.41 -1.60
N VAL A 43 9.23 -4.24 -0.32
CA VAL A 43 8.97 -5.33 0.64
C VAL A 43 7.66 -5.10 1.37
N CYS A 44 6.82 -6.13 1.45
CA CYS A 44 5.57 -6.12 2.20
C CYS A 44 5.39 -7.49 2.84
N HIS A 45 5.08 -7.57 4.14
CA HIS A 45 4.84 -8.84 4.85
C HIS A 45 5.93 -9.90 4.64
N HIS A 46 7.20 -9.50 4.81
CA HIS A 46 8.39 -10.35 4.62
C HIS A 46 8.57 -10.92 3.21
N ARG A 47 7.81 -10.46 2.21
CA ARG A 47 8.00 -10.84 0.79
C ARG A 47 8.40 -9.65 -0.07
N ILE A 48 9.21 -9.94 -1.08
CA ILE A 48 9.54 -8.99 -2.14
C ILE A 48 8.32 -8.79 -3.04
N VAL A 49 7.95 -7.53 -3.27
CA VAL A 49 6.88 -7.13 -4.18
C VAL A 49 7.33 -7.41 -5.61
N LYS A 50 6.55 -8.21 -6.36
CA LYS A 50 6.93 -8.61 -7.72
C LYS A 50 6.83 -7.43 -8.70
N LYS A 51 7.50 -7.56 -9.85
CA LYS A 51 7.49 -6.55 -10.92
C LYS A 51 6.09 -6.09 -11.36
N ASN A 52 5.07 -6.95 -11.28
CA ASN A 52 3.68 -6.64 -11.68
C ASN A 52 2.78 -6.24 -10.51
N GLU A 53 3.35 -6.07 -9.33
CA GLU A 53 2.67 -5.72 -8.10
C GLU A 53 3.13 -4.35 -7.58
N ARG A 54 2.40 -3.83 -6.60
CA ARG A 54 2.73 -2.65 -5.80
C ARG A 54 2.35 -2.89 -4.34
N LYS A 55 3.16 -2.40 -3.41
CA LYS A 55 2.75 -2.18 -2.03
C LYS A 55 1.85 -0.94 -2.00
N VAL A 56 0.71 -1.05 -1.36
CA VAL A 56 -0.28 0.00 -1.23
C VAL A 56 -0.61 0.18 0.24
N ARG A 57 -0.55 1.42 0.74
CA ARG A 57 -1.19 1.77 2.01
C ARG A 57 -2.69 1.81 1.77
N ILE A 58 -3.46 1.14 2.59
CA ILE A 58 -4.91 1.32 2.63
C ILE A 58 -5.23 2.55 3.49
N GLU A 59 -6.03 3.46 2.95
CA GLU A 59 -6.60 4.60 3.67
C GLU A 59 -8.10 4.42 3.91
N CYS A 60 -8.81 3.91 2.91
CA CYS A 60 -10.25 3.70 2.94
C CYS A 60 -10.63 2.32 2.40
N VAL A 61 -11.57 1.64 3.06
CA VAL A 61 -12.16 0.39 2.59
C VAL A 61 -13.65 0.62 2.31
N TYR A 62 -14.09 0.35 1.08
CA TYR A 62 -15.49 0.51 0.66
C TYR A 62 -16.26 -0.81 0.69
N ASN A 63 -15.56 -1.93 0.52
CA ASN A 63 -16.11 -3.28 0.63
C ASN A 63 -15.15 -4.15 1.45
N ASP A 64 -15.44 -4.31 2.73
CA ASP A 64 -14.63 -5.06 3.68
C ASP A 64 -14.66 -6.58 3.44
N ALA A 65 -15.75 -7.09 2.88
CA ALA A 65 -15.91 -8.48 2.50
C ALA A 65 -15.09 -8.85 1.24
N ALA A 66 -14.55 -7.86 0.51
CA ALA A 66 -13.79 -8.11 -0.70
C ALA A 66 -12.53 -8.93 -0.38
N PRO A 67 -12.28 -10.02 -1.13
CA PRO A 67 -11.08 -10.82 -0.94
C PRO A 67 -9.85 -10.05 -1.38
N ILE A 68 -8.76 -10.23 -0.64
CA ILE A 68 -7.44 -9.77 -1.07
C ILE A 68 -6.93 -10.71 -2.15
N TRP A 69 -6.16 -10.17 -3.09
CA TRP A 69 -5.54 -10.96 -4.15
C TRP A 69 -4.39 -11.79 -3.62
N ASP A 70 -4.26 -13.03 -4.07
CA ASP A 70 -3.24 -13.98 -3.62
C ASP A 70 -3.08 -14.04 -2.08
N PRO A 71 -4.17 -14.29 -1.33
CA PRO A 71 -4.10 -14.37 0.12
C PRO A 71 -3.49 -15.73 0.58
N PRO A 72 -3.00 -15.82 1.82
CA PRO A 72 -2.88 -14.73 2.78
C PRO A 72 -1.71 -13.79 2.47
N GLN A 73 -1.89 -12.51 2.76
CA GLN A 73 -0.80 -11.54 2.69
C GLN A 73 -0.40 -11.13 4.12
N GLY A 74 0.63 -11.79 4.66
CA GLY A 74 1.06 -11.61 6.06
C GLY A 74 0.33 -12.54 7.02
N ASP A 75 -0.18 -11.99 8.13
CA ASP A 75 -0.78 -12.69 9.29
C ASP A 75 -2.14 -13.36 8.99
N ASP A 76 -2.22 -14.19 7.95
CA ASP A 76 -3.45 -14.91 7.57
C ASP A 76 -4.62 -13.99 7.20
N TYR A 77 -4.33 -12.83 6.59
CA TYR A 77 -5.36 -11.90 6.13
C TYR A 77 -5.87 -12.24 4.73
N TYR A 78 -7.17 -12.55 4.65
CA TYR A 78 -7.85 -12.96 3.41
C TYR A 78 -8.78 -11.89 2.82
N LYS A 79 -9.16 -10.88 3.61
CA LYS A 79 -10.18 -9.88 3.25
C LYS A 79 -9.74 -8.48 3.66
N LEU A 80 -10.28 -7.46 2.97
CA LEU A 80 -10.01 -6.06 3.27
C LEU A 80 -10.50 -5.64 4.67
N SER A 81 -11.42 -6.39 5.28
CA SER A 81 -11.83 -6.20 6.67
C SER A 81 -10.66 -6.18 7.66
N SER A 82 -9.57 -6.88 7.37
CA SER A 82 -8.36 -6.89 8.21
C SER A 82 -7.52 -5.60 8.11
N TYR A 83 -7.87 -4.67 7.23
CA TYR A 83 -7.11 -3.44 6.93
C TYR A 83 -7.92 -2.15 7.15
N ILE A 84 -9.09 -2.22 7.80
CA ILE A 84 -9.99 -1.07 8.04
C ILE A 84 -9.34 0.04 8.90
N GLY A 85 -8.27 -0.26 9.65
CA GLY A 85 -7.48 0.72 10.42
C GLY A 85 -6.23 1.24 9.71
N GLY A 86 -6.13 0.99 8.41
CA GLY A 86 -4.91 1.16 7.63
C GLY A 86 -4.00 -0.07 7.68
N GLY A 87 -3.02 -0.09 6.80
CA GLY A 87 -2.08 -1.20 6.66
C GLY A 87 -1.60 -1.33 5.22
N TRP A 88 -0.75 -2.32 4.97
CA TRP A 88 -0.11 -2.49 3.69
C TRP A 88 -0.64 -3.73 3.00
N VAL A 89 -1.04 -3.60 1.74
CA VAL A 89 -1.37 -4.74 0.89
C VAL A 89 -0.49 -4.72 -0.34
N VAL A 90 -0.24 -5.90 -0.89
CA VAL A 90 0.32 -6.03 -2.22
C VAL A 90 -0.83 -6.19 -3.21
N TRP A 91 -0.82 -5.38 -4.25
CA TRP A 91 -1.87 -5.40 -5.26
C TRP A 91 -1.30 -5.48 -6.67
N HIS A 92 -2.04 -6.11 -7.58
CA HIS A 92 -1.61 -6.25 -8.97
C HIS A 92 -1.83 -4.93 -9.73
N LYS A 93 -0.84 -4.46 -10.47
CA LYS A 93 -0.87 -3.17 -11.19
C LYS A 93 -2.08 -2.98 -12.10
N LYS A 94 -2.48 -4.02 -12.83
CA LYS A 94 -3.67 -4.00 -13.71
C LYS A 94 -5.00 -3.73 -12.98
N ARG A 95 -4.99 -3.80 -11.64
CA ARG A 95 -6.15 -3.61 -10.77
C ARG A 95 -5.99 -2.38 -9.88
N LEU A 96 -5.03 -1.53 -10.22
CA LEU A 96 -4.88 -0.21 -9.65
C LEU A 96 -5.36 0.80 -10.69
N GLN A 97 -6.26 1.68 -10.25
CA GLN A 97 -6.64 2.86 -11.00
C GLN A 97 -6.00 4.05 -10.32
N PHE A 98 -5.02 4.66 -10.97
CA PHE A 98 -4.39 5.89 -10.47
C PHE A 98 -5.37 7.04 -10.50
N THR A 99 -5.39 7.81 -9.42
CA THR A 99 -6.22 9.01 -9.26
C THR A 99 -5.30 10.22 -9.17
N ASN A 100 -5.67 11.30 -9.83
CA ASN A 100 -4.99 12.60 -9.71
C ASN A 100 -5.38 13.31 -8.42
#